data_AF-A0A2X1Y7K7-F1
#
_entry.id   AF-A0A2X1Y7K7-F1
#
_cell.length_a   1.000
_cell.length_b   1.000
_cell.length_c   1.000
_cell.angle_alpha   90.00
_cell.angle_beta   90.00
_cell.angle_gamma   90.00
#
_symmetry.space_group_name_H-M   'P 1'
#
loop_
_entity.id
_entity.type
_entity.pdbx_description
1 polymer ?
#
loop_
_entity_poly.entity_id
_entity_poly.type
_entity_poly.pdbx_seq_one_letter_code
_entity_poly.pdbx_strand_id
1 'polypeptide(L)' 'MTKEYYLYVGGQKIKVSEQIYKVYWQEREHEKYLEQVDKKNHLLFFFVPKS' A
#
# COMPACT_ATOMS: atom_id res chain seq x y z
N MET A 1 28.27 2.32 3.65
CA MET A 1 27.32 2.65 4.73
C MET A 1 26.22 1.61 4.72
N THR A 2 26.17 0.75 5.73
CA THR A 2 25.14 -0.29 5.89
C THR A 2 23.87 0.36 6.44
N LYS A 3 22.91 0.68 5.56
CA LYS A 3 21.58 1.12 5.98
C LYS A 3 20.81 -0.09 6.48
N GLU A 4 20.25 0.01 7.68
CA GLU A 4 19.39 -1.02 8.26
C GLU A 4 17.94 -0.64 8.02
N TYR A 5 17.19 -1.51 7.35
CA TYR A 5 15.78 -1.27 7.02
C TYR A 5 14.87 -2.03 7.98
N TYR A 6 13.74 -1.41 8.34
CA TYR A 6 12.79 -1.98 9.29
C TYR A 6 11.36 -1.79 8.79
N LEU A 7 10.51 -2.79 9.03
CA LEU A 7 9.08 -2.78 8.74
C LEU A 7 8.29 -3.01 10.02
N TYR A 8 7.14 -2.35 10.13
CA TYR A 8 6.21 -2.57 11.23
C TYR A 8 5.07 -3.46 10.76
N VAL A 9 4.95 -4.66 11.33
CA VAL A 9 3.89 -5.63 11.01
C VAL A 9 3.16 -5.96 12.30
N GLY A 10 1.86 -5.65 12.35
CA GLY A 10 1.04 -5.91 13.56
C GLY A 10 1.58 -5.21 14.82
N GLY A 11 2.23 -4.06 14.69
CA GLY A 11 2.84 -3.32 15.80
C GLY A 11 4.24 -3.78 16.20
N GLN A 12 4.78 -4.83 15.58
CA GLN A 12 6.16 -5.29 15.83
C GLN A 12 7.13 -4.74 14.79
N LYS A 13 8.32 -4.34 15.23
CA LYS A 13 9.41 -3.85 14.36
C LYS A 13 10.28 -5.02 13.91
N ILE A 14 10.26 -5.33 12.63
CA ILE A 14 11.02 -6.43 12.01
C ILE A 14 12.13 -5.82 11.15
N LYS A 15 13.37 -6.29 11.34
CA LYS A 15 14.50 -5.92 10.48
C LYS A 15 14.39 -6.66 9.15
N VAL A 16 14.53 -5.93 8.05
CA VAL A 16 14.41 -6.47 6.69
C VAL A 16 15.62 -6.10 5.83
N SER A 17 15.80 -6.84 4.74
CA SER A 17 16.78 -6.50 3.73
C SER A 17 16.29 -5.34 2.86
N GLU A 18 17.22 -4.65 2.20
CA GLU A 18 16.91 -3.53 1.31
C GLU A 18 15.95 -3.93 0.18
N GLN A 19 16.09 -5.15 -0.35
CA GLN A 19 15.23 -5.66 -1.42
C GLN A 19 13.77 -5.75 -0.96
N ILE A 20 13.53 -6.29 0.24
CA ILE A 20 12.19 -6.39 0.81
C ILE A 20 11.61 -4.99 1.07
N TYR A 21 12.44 -4.07 1.58
CA TYR A 21 12.01 -2.69 1.83
C TYR A 21 11.59 -1.98 0.54
N LYS A 22 12.35 -2.13 -0.56
CA LYS A 22 12.03 -1.54 -1.86
C LYS A 22 10.73 -2.10 -2.44
N VAL A 23 10.54 -3.42 -2.40
CA VAL A 23 9.30 -4.05 -2.89
C VAL A 23 8.10 -3.58 -2.09
N TYR A 24 8.18 -3.61 -0.76
CA TYR A 24 7.11 -3.09 0.10
C TYR A 24 6.78 -1.63 -0.23
N TRP A 25 7.79 -0.80 -0.44
CA TRP A 25 7.57 0.61 -0.75
C TRP A 25 6.88 0.81 -2.11
N GLN A 26 7.29 0.08 -3.15
CA GLN A 26 6.67 0.15 -4.47
C GLN A 26 5.20 -0.28 -4.44
N GLU A 27 4.88 -1.36 -3.73
CA GLU A 27 3.50 -1.83 -3.54
C GLU A 27 2.65 -0.78 -2.83
N ARG A 28 3.19 -0.15 -1.77
CA ARG A 28 2.51 0.90 -1.00
C ARG A 28 2.27 2.18 -1.82
N GLU A 29 3.19 2.55 -2.69
CA GLU A 29 2.98 3.67 -3.61
C GLU A 29 1.92 3.34 -4.66
N HIS A 30 1.86 2.09 -5.13
CA HIS A 30 0.84 1.64 -6.07
C HIS A 30 -0.56 1.64 -5.46
N GLU A 31 -0.73 1.15 -4.22
CA GLU A 31 -2.00 1.25 -3.49
C GLU A 31 -2.48 2.70 -3.35
N LYS A 32 -1.58 3.62 -2.98
CA LYS A 32 -1.92 5.06 -2.89
C LYS A 32 -2.30 5.68 -4.21
N TYR A 33 -1.68 5.24 -5.30
CA TYR A 33 -2.06 5.68 -6.64
C TYR A 33 -3.47 5.20 -6.99
N LEU A 34 -3.78 3.93 -6.73
CA LEU A 34 -5.12 3.36 -6.95
C LEU A 34 -6.18 4.06 -6.09
N GLU A 35 -5.91 4.35 -4.81
CA GLU A 35 -6.83 5.10 -3.94
C GLU A 35 -7.07 6.52 -4.46
N GLN A 36 -6.03 7.21 -4.96
CA GLN A 36 -6.20 8.53 -5.57
C GLN A 36 -6.97 8.48 -6.88
N VAL A 37 -6.75 7.46 -7.70
CA VAL A 37 -7.50 7.24 -8.95
C VAL A 37 -8.96 6.93 -8.63
N ASP A 38 -9.24 6.08 -7.64
CA ASP A 38 -10.59 5.75 -7.17
C ASP A 38 -11.32 7.01 -6.65
N LYS A 39 -10.66 7.78 -5.79
CA LYS A 39 -11.18 9.05 -5.25
C LYS A 39 -11.44 10.10 -6.34
N LYS A 40 -10.58 10.19 -7.36
CA LYS A 40 -10.76 11.12 -8.49
C LYS A 40 -11.85 10.65 -9.46
N ASN A 41 -12.02 9.35 -9.63
CA ASN A 41 -12.99 8.80 -10.57
C ASN A 41 -14.39 8.58 -9.97
N HIS A 42 -14.56 8.58 -8.64
CA HIS A 42 -15.88 8.53 -7.98
C HIS A 42 -16.78 7.39 -8.52
N LEU A 43 -16.19 6.25 -8.90
CA LEU A 43 -16.88 5.14 -9.58
C LEU A 43 -17.62 4.18 -8.63
N LEU A 44 -17.75 4.53 -7.34
CA LEU A 44 -18.56 3.79 -6.37
C LEU A 44 -19.99 4.36 -6.26
N PHE A 45 -20.69 4.44 -7.41
CA PHE A 45 -22.15 4.53 -7.43
C PHE A 45 -22.72 3.59 -8.51
N PHE A 46 -22.53 2.28 -8.33
CA PHE A 46 -23.51 1.31 -8.81
C PHE A 46 -24.28 0.77 -7.60
N PHE A 47 -25.33 1.50 -7.21
CA PHE A 47 -26.48 0.90 -6.56
C PHE A 47 -27.07 -0.10 -7.56
N VAL A 48 -26.87 -1.40 -7.33
CA VAL A 48 -27.80 -2.39 -7.86
C VAL A 48 -28.75 -2.72 -6.72
N PRO A 49 -29.93 -2.09 -6.62
CA PRO A 49 -30.99 -2.68 -5.82
C PRO A 49 -31.31 -4.03 -6.48
N LYS A 50 -30.92 -5.13 -5.82
CA LYS A 50 -31.52 -6.42 -6.12
C LYS A 50 -32.99 -6.32 -5.71
N SER A 51 -33.86 -6.07 -6.68
CA SER A 51 -35.29 -6.34 -6.60
C SER A 51 -35.75 -7.00 -7.89
#